data_AF-A0A177DMD2-F1
#
_entry.id   AF-A0A177DMD2-F1
#
_cell.length_a   1.000
_cell.length_b   1.000
_cell.length_c   1.000
_cell.angle_alpha   90.00
_cell.angle_beta   90.00
_cell.angle_gamma   90.00
#
_symmetry.space_group_name_H-M   'P 1'
#
loop_
_entity.id
_entity.type
_entity.pdbx_description
1 polymer ?
#
loop_
_entity_poly.entity_id
_entity_poly.type
_entity_poly.pdbx_seq_one_letter_code
_entity_poly.pdbx_strand_id
1 'polypeptide(L)'
;MPLSDEIKAKDALIKKQRDVIAKYLILDIEDFLAEAREKEEAEAAEAYELALAEEKARGRWVKWKKIYRLQYDGVSVRSIIYYNFRSLWESWGTNPYHLHAAWYAIMLTLLLLWLIGSIVCGYYEAEKETGSVRMAKLCRGILGSIPPIVQFILFLFPPLFVQF
;
A
#
# COMPACT_ATOMS: atom_id res chain seq x y z
N MET A 1 70.80 -44.90 21.52
CA MET A 1 69.36 -45.11 21.27
C MET A 1 68.67 -43.76 21.10
N PRO A 2 68.65 -43.15 19.90
CA PRO A 2 67.99 -41.85 19.67
C PRO A 2 66.59 -41.95 19.02
N LEU A 3 66.23 -43.11 18.43
CA LEU A 3 64.97 -43.28 17.68
C LEU A 3 63.68 -43.18 18.54
N SER A 4 63.76 -43.45 19.85
CA SER A 4 62.61 -43.38 20.76
C SER A 4 62.04 -41.97 20.88
N ASP A 5 62.93 -40.99 20.96
CA ASP A 5 62.55 -39.63 21.35
C ASP A 5 62.05 -38.82 20.15
N GLU A 6 62.55 -39.13 18.94
CA GLU A 6 61.99 -38.60 17.69
C GLU A 6 60.57 -39.09 17.42
N ILE A 7 60.25 -40.35 17.74
CA ILE A 7 58.89 -40.89 17.56
C ILE A 7 57.92 -40.20 18.53
N LYS A 8 58.31 -40.05 19.80
CA LYS A 8 57.50 -39.32 20.79
C LYS A 8 57.29 -37.85 20.43
N ALA A 9 58.32 -37.18 19.88
CA ALA A 9 58.21 -35.81 19.42
C ALA A 9 57.26 -35.66 18.22
N LYS A 10 57.30 -36.61 17.27
CA LYS A 10 56.37 -36.64 16.12
C LYS A 10 54.92 -36.89 16.55
N ASP A 11 54.68 -37.82 17.48
CA ASP A 11 53.34 -38.07 17.99
C ASP A 11 52.75 -36.87 18.74
N ALA A 12 53.58 -36.17 19.52
CA ALA A 12 53.18 -34.93 20.19
C ALA A 12 52.82 -33.83 19.18
N LEU A 13 53.56 -33.72 18.07
CA LEU A 13 53.30 -32.75 17.02
C LEU A 13 52.01 -33.07 16.25
N ILE A 14 51.77 -34.34 15.90
CA ILE A 14 50.55 -34.81 15.24
C ILE A 14 49.33 -34.56 16.14
N LYS A 15 49.45 -34.85 17.44
CA LYS A 15 48.36 -34.59 18.40
C LYS A 15 48.02 -33.10 18.47
N LYS A 16 49.05 -32.23 18.51
CA LYS A 16 48.87 -30.78 18.52
C LYS A 16 48.23 -30.26 17.23
N GLN A 17 48.62 -30.81 16.07
CA GLN A 17 47.98 -30.49 14.79
C GLN A 17 46.52 -30.91 14.74
N ARG A 18 46.19 -32.11 15.25
CA ARG A 18 44.81 -32.59 15.37
C ARG A 18 43.96 -31.71 16.28
N ASP A 19 44.48 -31.29 17.43
CA ASP A 19 43.75 -30.39 18.34
C ASP A 19 43.49 -29.02 17.71
N VAL A 20 44.43 -28.50 16.91
CA VAL A 20 44.24 -27.23 16.18
C VAL A 20 43.18 -27.39 15.10
N ILE A 21 43.26 -28.44 14.28
CA ILE A 21 42.29 -28.73 13.21
C ILE A 21 40.89 -28.96 13.80
N ALA A 22 40.79 -29.69 14.91
CA ALA A 22 39.51 -29.94 15.58
C ALA A 22 38.85 -28.64 16.07
N LYS A 23 39.63 -27.68 16.58
CA LYS A 23 39.09 -26.37 17.00
C LYS A 23 38.52 -25.57 15.83
N TYR A 24 39.20 -25.56 14.68
CA TYR A 24 38.69 -24.88 13.49
C TYR A 24 37.42 -25.54 12.94
N LEU A 25 37.39 -26.88 12.89
CA LEU A 25 36.21 -27.62 12.46
C LEU A 25 34.99 -27.40 13.37
N ILE A 26 35.19 -27.30 14.68
CA ILE A 26 34.10 -27.02 15.62
C ILE A 26 33.51 -25.63 15.35
N LEU A 27 34.35 -24.61 15.14
CA LEU A 27 33.91 -23.26 14.81
C LEU A 27 33.11 -23.23 13.50
N ASP A 28 33.60 -23.88 12.45
CA ASP A 28 32.88 -23.94 11.16
C ASP A 28 31.52 -24.64 11.29
N ILE A 29 31.43 -25.68 12.12
CA ILE A 29 30.17 -26.37 12.41
C ILE A 29 29.22 -25.48 13.22
N GLU A 30 29.73 -24.75 14.21
CA GLU A 30 28.93 -23.82 15.02
C GLU A 30 28.37 -22.68 14.15
N ASP A 31 29.19 -22.10 13.27
CA ASP A 31 28.77 -21.06 12.32
C ASP A 31 27.72 -21.59 11.34
N PHE A 32 27.91 -22.80 10.80
CA PHE A 32 26.94 -23.42 9.90
C PHE A 32 25.61 -23.71 10.60
N LEU A 33 25.65 -24.19 11.85
CA LEU A 33 24.45 -24.44 12.65
C LEU A 33 23.75 -23.14 13.07
N ALA A 34 24.50 -22.06 13.32
CA ALA A 34 23.93 -20.74 13.59
C ALA A 34 23.22 -20.18 12.36
N GLU A 35 23.86 -20.25 11.19
CA GLU A 35 23.25 -19.80 9.92
C GLU A 35 22.00 -20.61 9.57
N ALA A 36 22.02 -21.93 9.81
CA ALA A 36 20.85 -22.77 9.61
C ALA A 36 19.68 -22.39 10.53
N ARG A 37 19.96 -22.09 11.82
CA ARG A 37 18.93 -21.63 12.76
C ARG A 37 18.36 -20.27 12.37
N GLU A 38 19.20 -19.31 11.99
CA GLU A 38 18.72 -17.99 11.56
C GLU A 38 17.82 -18.10 10.33
N LYS A 39 18.13 -19.00 9.39
CA LYS A 39 17.26 -19.27 8.23
C LYS A 39 15.93 -19.89 8.64
N GLU A 40 15.94 -20.90 9.52
CA GLU A 40 14.70 -21.51 10.03
C GLU A 40 13.84 -20.50 10.81
N GLU A 41 14.44 -19.64 11.62
CA GLU A 41 13.74 -18.58 12.36
C GLU A 41 13.18 -17.51 11.42
N ALA A 42 13.93 -17.11 10.38
CA ALA A 42 13.46 -16.17 9.37
C ALA A 42 12.29 -16.75 8.56
N GLU A 43 12.40 -18.00 8.10
CA GLU A 43 11.31 -18.69 7.38
C GLU A 43 10.07 -18.86 8.27
N ALA A 44 10.25 -19.19 9.56
CA ALA A 44 9.16 -19.28 10.52
C ALA A 44 8.49 -17.92 10.78
N ALA A 45 9.27 -16.85 10.85
CA ALA A 45 8.76 -15.48 11.02
C ALA A 45 7.95 -15.04 9.78
N GLU A 46 8.47 -15.25 8.57
CA GLU A 46 7.76 -14.95 7.32
C GLU A 46 6.46 -15.76 7.19
N ALA A 47 6.50 -17.06 7.51
CA ALA A 47 5.31 -17.91 7.51
C ALA A 47 4.24 -17.44 8.52
N TYR A 48 4.67 -17.00 9.70
CA TYR A 48 3.78 -16.43 10.71
C TYR A 48 3.14 -15.11 10.24
N GLU A 49 3.92 -14.21 9.65
CA GLU A 49 3.37 -12.95 9.11
C GLU A 49 2.36 -13.19 7.99
N LEU A 50 2.63 -14.13 7.09
CA LEU A 50 1.71 -14.53 6.02
C LEU A 50 0.40 -15.11 6.59
N ALA A 51 0.49 -16.01 7.57
CA ALA A 51 -0.69 -16.57 8.23
C ALA A 51 -1.56 -15.48 8.89
N LEU A 52 -0.92 -14.51 9.53
CA LEU A 52 -1.59 -13.39 10.20
C LEU A 52 -2.23 -12.42 9.19
N ALA A 53 -1.57 -12.20 8.04
CA ALA A 53 -2.12 -11.43 6.93
C ALA A 53 -3.34 -12.12 6.30
N GLU A 54 -3.29 -13.44 6.11
CA GLU A 54 -4.43 -14.24 5.64
C GLU A 54 -5.62 -14.18 6.60
N GLU A 55 -5.38 -14.32 7.91
CA GLU A 55 -6.44 -14.27 8.92
C GLU A 55 -7.14 -12.90 8.93
N LYS A 56 -6.35 -11.81 8.88
CA LYS A 56 -6.85 -10.44 8.74
C LYS A 56 -7.64 -10.25 7.43
N ALA A 57 -7.20 -10.86 6.34
CA ALA A 57 -7.93 -10.83 5.07
C ALA A 57 -9.27 -11.54 5.20
N ARG A 58 -9.30 -12.78 5.73
CA ARG A 58 -10.53 -13.55 5.97
C ARG A 58 -11.52 -12.77 6.86
N GLY A 59 -11.05 -12.17 7.94
CA GLY A 59 -11.86 -11.34 8.82
C GLY A 59 -12.50 -10.13 8.11
N ARG A 60 -11.76 -9.47 7.21
CA ARG A 60 -12.31 -8.39 6.37
C ARG A 60 -13.39 -8.92 5.43
N TRP A 61 -13.14 -10.01 4.71
CA TRP A 61 -14.11 -10.63 3.79
C TRP A 61 -15.43 -11.00 4.49
N VAL A 62 -15.36 -11.53 5.72
CA VAL A 62 -16.55 -11.85 6.51
C VAL A 62 -17.35 -10.60 6.88
N LYS A 63 -16.69 -9.49 7.25
CA LYS A 63 -17.36 -8.21 7.51
C LYS A 63 -18.08 -7.68 6.26
N TRP A 64 -17.41 -7.71 5.11
CA TRP A 64 -18.03 -7.33 3.83
C TRP A 64 -19.22 -8.24 3.48
N LYS A 65 -19.10 -9.56 3.67
CA LYS A 65 -20.20 -10.52 3.48
C LYS A 65 -21.41 -10.20 4.37
N LYS A 66 -21.18 -9.70 5.58
CA LYS A 66 -22.25 -9.24 6.48
C LYS A 66 -22.93 -7.97 5.96
N ILE A 67 -22.15 -7.01 5.43
CA ILE A 67 -22.68 -5.82 4.74
C ILE A 67 -23.53 -6.22 3.53
N TYR A 68 -23.10 -7.21 2.74
CA TYR A 68 -23.89 -7.73 1.61
C TYR A 68 -25.22 -8.39 2.01
N ARG A 69 -25.38 -8.79 3.27
CA ARG A 69 -26.64 -9.33 3.81
C ARG A 69 -27.47 -8.30 4.56
N LEU A 70 -27.01 -7.05 4.70
CA LEU A 70 -27.86 -6.01 5.26
C LEU A 70 -29.04 -5.78 4.31
N GLN A 71 -30.23 -6.05 4.84
CA GLN A 71 -31.50 -5.69 4.25
C GLN A 71 -32.03 -4.49 5.04
N TYR A 72 -32.43 -3.46 4.33
CA TYR A 72 -33.15 -2.32 4.89
C TYR A 72 -34.60 -2.45 4.41
N ASP A 73 -35.53 -2.61 5.34
CA ASP A 73 -36.96 -2.73 5.04
C ASP A 73 -37.30 -3.82 3.99
N GLY A 74 -36.70 -5.00 4.13
CA GLY A 74 -36.88 -6.13 3.21
C GLY A 74 -36.16 -5.99 1.85
N VAL A 75 -35.53 -4.84 1.57
CA VAL A 75 -34.77 -4.59 0.34
C VAL A 75 -33.28 -4.73 0.61
N SER A 76 -32.56 -5.42 -0.28
CA SER A 76 -31.11 -5.56 -0.15
C SER A 76 -30.42 -4.20 -0.32
N VAL A 77 -29.42 -3.90 0.50
CA VAL A 77 -28.62 -2.67 0.33
C VAL A 77 -27.99 -2.61 -1.07
N ARG A 78 -27.65 -3.75 -1.66
CA ARG A 78 -27.15 -3.84 -3.04
C ARG A 78 -28.16 -3.33 -4.07
N SER A 79 -29.44 -3.68 -3.95
CA SER A 79 -30.46 -3.20 -4.88
C SER A 79 -30.70 -1.70 -4.72
N ILE A 80 -30.62 -1.17 -3.49
CA ILE A 80 -30.67 0.28 -3.24
C ILE A 80 -29.49 0.98 -3.91
N ILE A 81 -28.26 0.48 -3.72
CA ILE A 81 -27.06 1.05 -4.34
C ILE A 81 -27.16 0.97 -5.87
N TYR A 82 -27.53 -0.20 -6.42
CA TYR A 82 -27.65 -0.38 -7.86
C TYR A 82 -28.71 0.53 -8.47
N TYR A 83 -29.87 0.66 -7.81
CA TYR A 83 -30.92 1.57 -8.23
C TYR A 83 -30.44 3.02 -8.22
N ASN A 84 -29.76 3.46 -7.16
CA ASN A 84 -29.19 4.81 -7.09
C ASN A 84 -28.14 5.04 -8.19
N PHE A 85 -27.23 4.10 -8.43
CA PHE A 85 -26.26 4.20 -9.52
C PHE A 85 -26.93 4.28 -10.89
N ARG A 86 -27.96 3.46 -11.12
CA ARG A 86 -28.73 3.48 -12.37
C ARG A 86 -29.47 4.80 -12.54
N SER A 87 -30.15 5.27 -11.51
CA SER A 87 -30.85 6.56 -11.51
C SER A 87 -29.89 7.72 -11.75
N LEU A 88 -28.71 7.70 -11.13
CA LEU A 88 -27.65 8.68 -11.36
C LEU A 88 -27.17 8.64 -12.82
N TRP A 89 -26.97 7.44 -13.38
CA TRP A 89 -26.56 7.26 -14.77
C TRP A 89 -27.62 7.74 -15.77
N GLU A 90 -28.89 7.47 -15.51
CA GLU A 90 -30.02 7.97 -16.31
C GLU A 90 -30.10 9.50 -16.23
N SER A 91 -29.90 10.08 -15.04
CA SER A 91 -29.81 11.54 -14.84
C SER A 91 -28.63 12.17 -15.59
N TRP A 92 -27.50 11.48 -15.68
CA TRP A 92 -26.37 11.92 -16.51
C TRP A 92 -26.68 11.80 -18.00
N GLY A 93 -27.58 10.92 -18.43
CA GLY A 93 -28.07 10.87 -19.81
C GLY A 93 -28.91 12.10 -20.17
N THR A 94 -29.62 12.67 -19.19
CA THR A 94 -30.40 13.91 -19.35
C THR A 94 -29.59 15.16 -19.00
N ASN A 95 -28.27 15.14 -19.19
CA ASN A 95 -27.42 16.28 -18.86
C ASN A 95 -27.71 17.50 -19.77
N PRO A 96 -27.49 18.72 -19.28
CA PRO A 96 -27.74 19.96 -20.03
C PRO A 96 -26.83 20.16 -21.26
N TYR A 97 -25.76 19.37 -21.39
CA TYR A 97 -24.83 19.45 -22.53
C TYR A 97 -25.22 18.52 -23.68
N HIS A 98 -26.28 17.71 -23.52
CA HIS A 98 -26.67 16.65 -24.46
C HIS A 98 -25.51 15.70 -24.83
N LEU A 99 -24.52 15.56 -23.93
CA LEU A 99 -23.38 14.66 -24.12
C LEU A 99 -23.77 13.23 -23.77
N HIS A 100 -23.08 12.25 -24.36
CA HIS A 100 -23.24 10.86 -23.94
C HIS A 100 -22.90 10.71 -22.44
N ALA A 101 -23.70 9.97 -21.67
CA ALA A 101 -23.55 9.85 -20.22
C ALA A 101 -22.13 9.43 -19.79
N ALA A 102 -21.51 8.53 -20.54
CA ALA A 102 -20.13 8.11 -20.28
C ALA A 102 -19.12 9.26 -20.45
N TRP A 103 -19.32 10.14 -21.43
CA TRP A 103 -18.43 11.28 -21.64
C TRP A 103 -18.60 12.34 -20.55
N TYR A 104 -19.85 12.59 -20.15
CA TYR A 104 -20.17 13.45 -19.01
C TYR A 104 -19.48 12.94 -17.73
N ALA A 105 -19.56 11.64 -17.46
CA ALA A 105 -18.90 10.99 -16.33
C ALA A 105 -17.37 11.13 -16.38
N ILE A 106 -16.76 10.95 -17.55
CA ILE A 106 -15.30 11.10 -17.73
C ILE A 106 -14.87 12.53 -17.41
N MET A 107 -15.54 13.53 -17.99
CA MET A 107 -15.21 14.94 -17.76
C MET A 107 -15.39 15.33 -16.28
N LEU A 108 -16.49 14.88 -15.66
CA LEU A 108 -16.74 15.09 -14.23
C LEU A 108 -15.61 14.48 -13.38
N THR A 109 -15.18 13.26 -13.72
CA THR A 109 -14.11 12.55 -13.00
C THR A 109 -12.76 13.26 -13.16
N LEU A 110 -12.42 13.70 -14.37
CA LEU A 110 -11.18 14.45 -14.62
C LEU A 110 -11.17 15.78 -13.85
N LEU A 111 -12.29 16.51 -13.80
CA LEU A 111 -12.40 17.74 -13.03
C LEU A 111 -12.26 17.49 -11.52
N LEU A 112 -12.88 16.43 -10.99
CA LEU A 112 -12.73 16.04 -9.59
C LEU A 112 -11.29 15.63 -9.26
N LEU A 113 -10.65 14.84 -10.11
CA LEU A 113 -9.25 14.46 -9.95
C LEU A 113 -8.32 15.67 -9.99
N TRP A 114 -8.58 16.64 -10.87
CA TRP A 114 -7.81 17.87 -10.94
C TRP A 114 -8.01 18.73 -9.69
N LEU A 115 -9.26 18.90 -9.24
CA LEU A 115 -9.59 19.63 -8.02
C LEU A 115 -8.86 19.06 -6.80
N ILE A 116 -9.03 17.74 -6.58
CA ILE A 116 -8.42 17.04 -5.45
C ILE A 116 -6.89 17.04 -5.60
N GLY A 117 -6.40 16.80 -6.82
CA GLY A 117 -4.97 16.80 -7.14
C GLY A 117 -4.29 18.12 -6.80
N SER A 118 -4.90 19.27 -7.12
CA SER A 118 -4.36 20.58 -6.74
C SER A 118 -4.22 20.76 -5.22
N ILE A 119 -5.20 20.28 -4.45
CA ILE A 119 -5.18 20.35 -2.99
C ILE A 119 -4.11 19.42 -2.42
N VAL A 120 -4.04 18.18 -2.93
CA VAL A 120 -3.08 17.16 -2.50
C VAL A 120 -1.64 17.59 -2.80
N CYS A 121 -1.37 18.14 -4.00
CA CYS A 121 -0.08 18.71 -4.33
C CYS A 121 0.31 19.85 -3.36
N GLY A 122 -0.63 20.75 -3.05
CA GLY A 122 -0.40 21.81 -2.06
C GLY A 122 -0.07 21.27 -0.65
N TYR A 123 -0.73 20.19 -0.24
CA TYR A 123 -0.46 19.53 1.03
C TYR A 123 0.95 18.92 1.08
N TYR A 124 1.34 18.14 0.07
CA TYR A 124 2.66 17.50 0.02
C TYR A 124 3.81 18.51 -0.14
N GLU A 125 3.60 19.62 -0.85
CA GLU A 125 4.58 20.70 -0.93
C GLU A 125 4.77 21.43 0.41
N ALA A 126 3.71 21.51 1.21
CA ALA A 126 3.70 22.16 2.51
C ALA A 126 4.26 21.27 3.64
N GLU A 127 4.18 19.95 3.51
CA GLU A 127 4.65 19.00 4.53
C GLU A 127 6.14 19.15 4.85
N LYS A 128 6.95 19.51 3.86
CA LYS A 128 8.42 19.63 3.99
C LYS A 128 8.89 20.94 4.64
N GLU A 129 7.99 21.86 4.93
CA GLU A 129 8.31 23.21 5.41
C GLU A 129 7.68 23.50 6.78
N THR A 130 8.33 24.37 7.56
CA THR A 130 7.82 24.84 8.85
C THR A 130 7.57 26.36 8.85
N GLY A 131 6.57 26.81 9.61
CA GLY A 131 6.29 28.24 9.80
C GLY A 131 5.42 28.88 8.71
N SER A 132 5.66 30.15 8.40
CA SER A 132 4.84 30.95 7.46
C SER A 132 4.88 30.45 6.02
N VAL A 133 6.01 29.84 5.60
CA VAL A 133 6.20 29.28 4.26
C VAL A 133 5.26 28.09 4.01
N ARG A 134 4.98 27.29 5.04
CA ARG A 134 4.01 26.18 4.98
C ARG A 134 2.62 26.68 4.61
N MET A 135 2.16 27.75 5.26
CA MET A 135 0.85 28.35 4.99
C MET A 135 0.79 28.95 3.59
N ALA A 136 1.85 29.61 3.13
CA ALA A 136 1.90 30.15 1.77
C ALA A 136 1.77 29.05 0.70
N LYS A 137 2.41 27.88 0.89
CA LYS A 137 2.31 26.74 -0.03
C LYS A 137 0.93 26.07 -0.01
N LEU A 138 0.32 25.93 1.17
CA LEU A 138 -1.08 25.45 1.27
C LEU A 138 -2.04 26.41 0.57
N CYS A 139 -1.91 27.71 0.81
CA CYS A 139 -2.71 28.73 0.13
C CYS A 139 -2.50 28.69 -1.38
N ARG A 140 -1.26 28.47 -1.87
CA ARG A 140 -1.00 28.29 -3.30
C ARG A 140 -1.72 27.06 -3.88
N GLY A 141 -1.73 25.94 -3.16
CA GLY A 141 -2.48 24.75 -3.58
C GLY A 141 -4.00 25.00 -3.65
N ILE A 142 -4.55 25.67 -2.64
CA ILE A 142 -5.97 26.08 -2.61
C ILE A 142 -6.27 27.06 -3.74
N LEU A 143 -5.43 28.08 -3.96
CA LEU A 143 -5.57 29.02 -5.08
C LEU A 143 -5.47 28.31 -6.44
N GLY A 144 -4.58 27.32 -6.56
CA GLY A 144 -4.47 26.45 -7.73
C GLY A 144 -5.69 25.55 -7.97
N SER A 145 -6.54 25.37 -6.95
CA SER A 145 -7.83 24.68 -7.09
C SER A 145 -8.95 25.61 -7.57
N ILE A 146 -8.77 26.94 -7.56
CA ILE A 146 -9.82 27.88 -7.99
C ILE A 146 -10.24 27.65 -9.45
N PRO A 147 -9.33 27.54 -10.44
CA PRO A 147 -9.73 27.26 -11.82
C PRO A 147 -10.58 25.99 -11.98
N PRO A 148 -10.19 24.81 -11.45
CA PRO A 148 -11.06 23.63 -11.53
C PRO A 148 -12.35 23.77 -10.73
N ILE A 149 -12.39 24.51 -9.61
CA ILE A 149 -13.65 24.80 -8.90
C ILE A 149 -14.60 25.57 -9.80
N VAL A 150 -14.14 26.66 -10.41
CA VAL A 150 -14.97 27.47 -11.31
C VAL A 150 -15.43 26.64 -12.50
N GLN A 151 -14.52 25.89 -13.13
CA GLN A 151 -14.85 25.02 -14.24
C GLN A 151 -15.82 23.90 -13.84
N PHE A 152 -15.71 23.35 -12.63
CA PHE A 152 -16.62 22.34 -12.09
C PHE A 152 -18.00 22.92 -11.82
N ILE A 153 -18.10 24.12 -11.26
CA ILE A 153 -19.38 24.82 -11.05
C ILE A 153 -20.04 25.11 -12.40
N LEU A 154 -19.29 25.65 -13.36
CA LEU A 154 -19.79 25.91 -14.71
C LEU A 154 -20.15 24.63 -15.47
N PHE A 155 -19.54 23.49 -15.12
CA PHE A 155 -19.86 22.18 -15.68
C PHE A 155 -21.09 21.53 -15.04
N LEU A 156 -21.35 21.80 -13.76
CA LEU A 156 -22.57 21.31 -13.08
C LEU A 156 -23.78 22.18 -13.42
N PHE A 157 -23.56 23.49 -13.46
CA PHE A 157 -24.56 24.50 -13.73
C PHE A 157 -24.09 25.27 -14.95
N PRO A 158 -24.28 24.71 -16.17
CA PRO A 158 -24.02 25.49 -17.37
C PRO A 158 -24.78 26.81 -17.24
N PRO A 159 -24.12 27.95 -17.49
CA PRO A 159 -24.85 29.19 -17.61
C PRO A 159 -25.96 28.95 -18.63
N LEU A 160 -27.19 29.24 -18.22
CA LEU A 160 -28.35 29.24 -19.11
C LEU A 160 -28.11 30.38 -20.10
N PHE A 161 -27.23 30.15 -21.09
CA PHE A 161 -27.16 31.00 -22.26
C PHE A 161 -28.54 30.88 -22.88
N VAL A 162 -29.30 31.96 -22.72
CA VAL A 162 -30.61 32.18 -23.32
C VAL A 162 -30.54 31.64 -24.74
N GLN A 163 -31.25 30.55 -24.99
CA GLN A 163 -31.44 30.01 -26.32
C GLN A 163 -32.20 31.09 -27.11
N PHE A 164 -31.46 31.93 -27.83
CA PHE A 164 -31.99 32.85 -28.83
C PHE A 164 -32.16 32.11 -30.16
#